data_AF-A0A7M5V4H1-F1
#
_entry.id   AF-A0A7M5V4H1-F1
#
_cell.length_a   1.000
_cell.length_b   1.000
_cell.length_c   1.000
_cell.angle_alpha   90.00
_cell.angle_beta   90.00
_cell.angle_gamma   90.00
#
_symmetry.space_group_name_H-M   'P 1'
#
loop_
_entity.id
_entity.type
_entity.pdbx_description
1 polymer ?
#
loop_
_entity_poly.entity_id
_entity_poly.type
_entity_poly.pdbx_seq_one_letter_code
_entity_poly.pdbx_strand_id
1 'polypeptide(L)'
;MMIKFALLTFFVSSSFADTLDCGGSAGSVKIAGCYKKPAGLFNKILIRRPIYQEGSIKNLACDCIAKAKKEGSKAIALGDYEECRGTTDTAKLSSFLKDNSQVSNKCFNANYQSCTKGSHCMGEAGIVYIYSTAVDGGWGDWSSYGGCSKTCGGGKKIRTRKCDRPKPQNGGANCVGISSQATSCNTKTCAVNGNWGRWSSYGGCSKTCGGGSRTRTRRCDSPKPQNGGASCKGSSTQSGRCNIQKCLPNEACTWAYTNWNDDGKGGAVYLDRHDVRCNNGQYIKYMKLERKKAGWFNYQIRYKYICCQNMASCSSVTHSTLDTYNGGFQGNAVYFDRQTVSCGRNALQRVKLVRHGNNIRYDFTCCKKTDSTLTTSCYASNTGFNDDGRGNAAYLDRHAISCSNNYYLTYFHLKRNSAHNKYRYDYQCCKINPPSPRN
;
A
#
# COMPACT_ATOMS: atom_id res chain seq x y z
N MET A 1 -20.69 13.40 3.83
CA MET A 1 -21.25 14.02 2.61
C MET A 1 -22.07 12.94 1.91
N MET A 2 -23.39 13.08 1.99
CA MET A 2 -24.37 12.03 1.70
C MET A 2 -24.33 11.56 0.25
N ILE A 3 -24.37 10.24 0.09
CA ILE A 3 -24.57 9.51 -1.16
C ILE A 3 -26.04 9.66 -1.56
N LYS A 4 -26.31 10.19 -2.76
CA LYS A 4 -27.62 10.08 -3.44
C LYS A 4 -27.43 9.38 -4.78
N PHE A 5 -27.53 8.06 -4.76
CA PHE A 5 -28.00 7.30 -5.93
C PHE A 5 -29.52 7.26 -5.84
N ALA A 6 -30.19 8.01 -6.71
CA ALA A 6 -31.64 7.87 -6.88
C ALA A 6 -31.87 6.58 -7.67
N LEU A 7 -32.30 5.53 -6.96
CA LEU A 7 -33.06 4.43 -7.55
C LEU A 7 -34.26 5.04 -8.27
N LEU A 8 -34.30 4.94 -9.60
CA LEU A 8 -35.55 5.11 -10.34
C LEU A 8 -36.36 3.82 -10.11
N THR A 9 -37.20 3.86 -9.09
CA THR A 9 -38.18 2.82 -8.78
C THR A 9 -39.14 2.65 -9.95
N PHE A 10 -39.26 1.39 -10.37
CA PHE A 10 -40.30 0.82 -11.20
C PHE A 10 -41.68 1.41 -10.91
N PHE A 11 -42.33 1.97 -11.92
CA PHE A 11 -43.79 1.92 -12.01
C PHE A 11 -44.12 0.68 -12.85
N VAL A 12 -44.38 -0.43 -12.17
CA VAL A 12 -45.24 -1.49 -12.71
C VAL A 12 -46.66 -1.09 -12.35
N SER A 13 -47.39 -0.58 -13.32
CA SER A 13 -48.85 -0.64 -13.38
C SER A 13 -49.15 -0.96 -14.84
N SER A 14 -49.61 -2.14 -15.23
CA SER A 14 -50.56 -3.03 -14.57
C SER A 14 -50.38 -4.42 -15.15
N SER A 15 -50.15 -5.41 -14.31
CA SER A 15 -50.47 -6.80 -14.65
C SER A 15 -51.97 -6.89 -15.00
N PHE A 16 -52.32 -7.89 -15.82
CA PHE A 16 -53.67 -8.37 -16.18
C PHE A 16 -54.17 -7.97 -17.59
N ALA A 17 -54.08 -8.98 -18.50
CA ALA A 17 -54.61 -9.10 -19.87
C ALA A 17 -53.82 -8.43 -21.03
N ASP A 18 -52.54 -8.78 -21.23
CA ASP A 18 -51.74 -8.26 -22.36
C ASP A 18 -52.03 -8.94 -23.72
N THR A 19 -52.70 -10.09 -23.71
CA THR A 19 -52.95 -10.89 -24.92
C THR A 19 -54.40 -11.38 -24.90
N LEU A 20 -55.15 -11.06 -25.95
CA LEU A 20 -56.45 -11.65 -26.19
C LEU A 20 -56.27 -12.98 -26.92
N ASP A 21 -56.52 -14.08 -26.23
CA ASP A 21 -56.54 -15.42 -26.82
C ASP A 21 -57.94 -15.76 -27.32
N CYS A 22 -58.02 -15.90 -28.65
CA CYS A 22 -59.25 -16.18 -29.38
C CYS A 22 -59.41 -17.64 -29.80
N GLY A 23 -58.38 -18.49 -29.62
CA GLY A 23 -58.35 -19.85 -30.16
C GLY A 23 -58.44 -19.93 -31.70
N GLY A 24 -58.08 -21.07 -32.29
CA GLY A 24 -58.25 -21.33 -33.73
C GLY A 24 -57.47 -20.39 -34.68
N SER A 25 -57.98 -20.21 -35.91
CA SER A 25 -57.35 -19.47 -37.02
C SER A 25 -57.20 -17.95 -36.80
N ALA A 26 -57.80 -17.40 -35.74
CA ALA A 26 -57.72 -15.99 -35.38
C ALA A 26 -56.40 -15.60 -34.69
N GLY A 27 -55.67 -16.55 -34.07
CA GLY A 27 -54.42 -16.32 -33.35
C GLY A 27 -54.52 -15.35 -32.14
N SER A 28 -53.41 -15.18 -31.42
CA SER A 28 -53.32 -14.25 -30.27
C SER A 28 -52.96 -12.83 -30.72
N VAL A 29 -53.69 -11.81 -30.25
CA VAL A 29 -53.37 -10.39 -30.53
C VAL A 29 -53.17 -9.63 -29.21
N LYS A 30 -52.16 -8.76 -29.16
CA LYS A 30 -51.89 -7.96 -27.97
C LYS A 30 -52.73 -6.68 -27.97
N ILE A 31 -53.14 -6.28 -26.78
CA ILE A 31 -53.87 -5.03 -26.56
C ILE A 31 -52.84 -3.90 -26.51
N ALA A 32 -52.92 -2.96 -27.45
CA ALA A 32 -52.03 -1.81 -27.52
C ALA A 32 -52.37 -0.76 -26.44
N GLY A 33 -53.64 -0.69 -26.02
CA GLY A 33 -54.09 0.17 -24.93
C GLY A 33 -55.49 0.77 -25.15
N CYS A 34 -55.91 1.62 -24.21
CA CYS A 34 -57.16 2.39 -24.24
C CYS A 34 -56.88 3.84 -24.65
N TYR A 35 -57.60 4.33 -25.67
CA TYR A 35 -57.32 5.63 -26.26
C TYR A 35 -58.59 6.41 -26.62
N LYS A 36 -58.50 7.74 -26.69
CA LYS A 36 -59.48 8.60 -27.37
C LYS A 36 -59.57 8.21 -28.85
N LYS A 37 -60.76 8.22 -29.43
CA LYS A 37 -60.99 7.78 -30.80
C LYS A 37 -60.25 8.69 -31.79
N PRO A 38 -59.28 8.15 -32.55
CA PRO A 38 -58.54 8.95 -33.51
C PRO A 38 -59.35 9.23 -34.76
N ALA A 39 -59.48 10.51 -35.11
CA ALA A 39 -60.11 10.95 -36.34
C ALA A 39 -59.36 10.43 -37.58
N GLY A 40 -60.09 9.73 -38.45
CA GLY A 40 -59.55 9.30 -39.74
C GLY A 40 -58.50 8.19 -39.68
N LEU A 41 -58.29 7.48 -38.56
CA LEU A 41 -57.32 6.38 -38.45
C LEU A 41 -57.95 4.99 -38.66
N PHE A 42 -59.13 4.74 -38.06
CA PHE A 42 -59.86 3.47 -38.16
C PHE A 42 -61.10 3.63 -39.06
N ASN A 43 -60.86 3.89 -40.34
CA ASN A 43 -61.94 4.26 -41.28
C ASN A 43 -62.67 3.05 -41.88
N LYS A 44 -62.06 1.86 -41.81
CA LYS A 44 -62.64 0.64 -42.40
C LYS A 44 -63.51 -0.06 -41.36
N ILE A 45 -64.83 -0.06 -41.56
CA ILE A 45 -65.73 -0.87 -40.74
C ILE A 45 -65.52 -2.34 -41.13
N LEU A 46 -65.12 -3.17 -40.18
CA LEU A 46 -64.93 -4.61 -40.39
C LEU A 46 -66.18 -5.39 -39.99
N ILE A 47 -66.74 -5.03 -38.83
CA ILE A 47 -67.93 -5.65 -38.27
C ILE A 47 -68.80 -4.55 -37.67
N ARG A 48 -70.09 -4.56 -38.02
CA ARG A 48 -71.15 -3.76 -37.40
C ARG A 48 -72.26 -4.72 -37.00
N ARG A 49 -72.55 -4.87 -35.71
CA ARG A 49 -73.61 -5.75 -35.21
C ARG A 49 -74.64 -4.94 -34.41
N PRO A 50 -75.92 -4.91 -34.81
CA PRO A 50 -77.00 -4.39 -33.97
C PRO A 50 -77.34 -5.41 -32.87
N ILE A 51 -77.52 -4.98 -31.62
CA ILE A 51 -77.54 -5.88 -30.46
C ILE A 51 -78.93 -6.10 -29.88
N TYR A 52 -79.41 -7.33 -30.06
CA TYR A 52 -80.38 -7.97 -29.17
C TYR A 52 -79.93 -9.36 -28.71
N GLN A 53 -78.68 -9.77 -28.96
CA GLN A 53 -78.16 -11.03 -28.45
C GLN A 53 -76.91 -10.80 -27.61
N GLU A 54 -76.99 -11.25 -26.35
CA GLU A 54 -75.87 -11.31 -25.43
C GLU A 54 -74.71 -12.10 -26.05
N GLY A 55 -73.59 -11.41 -26.26
CA GLY A 55 -72.35 -12.01 -26.70
C GLY A 55 -71.21 -11.24 -26.06
N SER A 56 -70.33 -11.93 -25.33
CA SER A 56 -69.20 -11.31 -24.62
C SER A 56 -68.40 -10.40 -25.56
N ILE A 57 -67.96 -9.22 -25.09
CA ILE A 57 -67.08 -8.29 -25.82
C ILE A 57 -65.84 -9.01 -26.38
N LYS A 58 -65.38 -10.06 -25.68
CA LYS A 58 -64.36 -10.98 -26.16
C LYS A 58 -64.68 -11.61 -27.52
N ASN A 59 -65.91 -12.03 -27.76
CA ASN A 59 -66.34 -12.65 -29.02
C ASN A 59 -66.33 -11.63 -30.17
N LEU A 60 -66.82 -10.41 -29.94
CA LEU A 60 -66.74 -9.33 -30.94
C LEU A 60 -65.29 -9.00 -31.29
N ALA A 61 -64.43 -8.93 -30.28
CA ALA A 61 -63.00 -8.70 -30.46
C ALA A 61 -62.35 -9.82 -31.31
N CYS A 62 -62.62 -11.08 -30.99
CA CYS A 62 -62.08 -12.23 -31.71
C CYS A 62 -62.59 -12.35 -33.15
N ASP A 63 -63.89 -12.16 -33.38
CA ASP A 63 -64.47 -12.12 -34.72
C ASP A 63 -63.84 -11.01 -35.56
N CYS A 64 -63.62 -9.85 -34.94
CA CYS A 64 -63.03 -8.74 -35.65
C CYS A 64 -61.56 -8.97 -35.98
N ILE A 65 -60.79 -9.58 -35.08
CA ILE A 65 -59.41 -9.98 -35.37
C ILE A 65 -59.36 -10.91 -36.59
N ALA A 66 -60.24 -11.91 -36.63
CA ALA A 66 -60.32 -12.84 -37.77
C ALA A 66 -60.66 -12.10 -39.08
N LYS A 67 -61.64 -11.20 -39.04
CA LYS A 67 -62.04 -10.37 -40.19
C LYS A 67 -60.92 -9.43 -40.64
N ALA A 68 -60.25 -8.78 -39.69
CA ALA A 68 -59.13 -7.87 -39.93
C ALA A 68 -57.99 -8.58 -40.67
N LYS A 69 -57.63 -9.80 -40.24
CA LYS A 69 -56.62 -10.64 -40.91
C LYS A 69 -57.02 -10.97 -42.35
N LYS A 70 -58.26 -11.45 -42.55
CA LYS A 70 -58.78 -11.78 -43.89
C LYS A 70 -58.77 -10.58 -44.83
N GLU A 71 -59.06 -9.40 -44.30
CA GLU A 71 -59.18 -8.18 -45.09
C GLU A 71 -57.96 -7.25 -45.03
N GLY A 72 -56.81 -7.76 -44.56
CA GLY A 72 -55.51 -7.09 -44.61
C GLY A 72 -55.29 -5.96 -43.60
N SER A 73 -56.18 -5.74 -42.63
CA SER A 73 -55.99 -4.73 -41.58
C SER A 73 -54.87 -5.15 -40.62
N LYS A 74 -54.02 -4.19 -40.22
CA LYS A 74 -52.85 -4.40 -39.36
C LYS A 74 -53.12 -4.14 -37.88
N ALA A 75 -54.16 -3.37 -37.59
CA ALA A 75 -54.69 -3.16 -36.25
C ALA A 75 -56.20 -3.00 -36.32
N ILE A 76 -56.85 -3.24 -35.19
CA ILE A 76 -58.27 -2.99 -35.01
C ILE A 76 -58.50 -2.05 -33.83
N ALA A 77 -59.57 -1.28 -33.92
CA ALA A 77 -60.13 -0.53 -32.82
C ALA A 77 -61.53 -1.07 -32.51
N LEU A 78 -61.78 -1.27 -31.23
CA LEU A 78 -63.05 -1.67 -30.67
C LEU A 78 -63.59 -0.50 -29.84
N GLY A 79 -64.70 0.10 -30.27
CA GLY A 79 -65.38 1.18 -29.56
C GLY A 79 -66.34 1.97 -30.44
N ASP A 80 -67.21 2.75 -29.80
CA ASP A 80 -68.43 3.38 -30.35
C ASP A 80 -69.47 2.40 -30.92
N TYR A 81 -70.65 2.35 -30.29
CA TYR A 81 -71.84 1.65 -30.79
C TYR A 81 -71.58 0.22 -31.30
N GLU A 82 -70.67 -0.50 -30.64
CA GLU A 82 -70.37 -1.92 -30.91
C GLU A 82 -69.85 -2.19 -32.33
N GLU A 83 -69.15 -1.20 -32.88
CA GLU A 83 -68.45 -1.31 -34.15
C GLU A 83 -67.00 -1.76 -33.96
N CYS A 84 -66.56 -2.67 -34.80
CA CYS A 84 -65.15 -2.93 -34.97
C CYS A 84 -64.64 -2.35 -36.27
N ARG A 85 -63.54 -1.61 -36.16
CA ARG A 85 -62.91 -0.92 -37.28
C ARG A 85 -61.46 -1.34 -37.44
N GLY A 86 -61.03 -1.54 -38.68
CA GLY A 86 -59.67 -1.89 -39.05
C GLY A 86 -58.91 -0.68 -39.60
N THR A 87 -57.59 -0.77 -39.54
CA THR A 87 -56.70 0.15 -40.25
C THR A 87 -55.53 -0.59 -40.89
N THR A 88 -55.11 -0.11 -42.05
CA THR A 88 -53.87 -0.51 -42.74
C THR A 88 -52.77 0.54 -42.59
N ASP A 89 -53.12 1.74 -42.09
CA ASP A 89 -52.19 2.86 -41.93
C ASP A 89 -51.34 2.69 -40.67
N THR A 90 -50.28 1.90 -40.82
CA THR A 90 -49.34 1.59 -39.74
C THR A 90 -48.51 2.81 -39.33
N ALA A 91 -48.29 3.78 -40.21
CA ALA A 91 -47.54 5.00 -39.93
C ALA A 91 -48.32 5.92 -38.99
N LYS A 92 -49.58 6.21 -39.32
CA LYS A 92 -50.46 7.04 -38.49
C LYS A 92 -50.81 6.35 -37.18
N LEU A 93 -51.01 5.03 -37.19
CA LEU A 93 -51.19 4.23 -35.98
C LEU A 93 -49.98 4.33 -35.04
N SER A 94 -48.77 4.15 -35.57
CA SER A 94 -47.55 4.19 -34.77
C SER A 94 -47.28 5.58 -34.17
N SER A 95 -47.69 6.65 -34.86
CA SER A 95 -47.63 8.02 -34.34
C SER A 95 -48.65 8.22 -33.21
N PHE A 96 -49.89 7.80 -33.45
CA PHE A 96 -50.99 7.91 -32.49
C PHE A 96 -50.72 7.18 -31.17
N LEU A 97 -50.24 5.93 -31.25
CA LEU A 97 -49.95 5.12 -30.05
C LEU A 97 -48.80 5.66 -29.19
N LYS A 98 -47.94 6.54 -29.73
CA LYS A 98 -46.87 7.22 -28.97
C LYS A 98 -47.34 8.48 -28.26
N ASP A 99 -48.51 9.02 -28.61
CA ASP A 99 -49.04 10.23 -28.01
C ASP A 99 -49.78 9.90 -26.70
N ASN A 100 -49.10 10.10 -25.58
CA ASN A 100 -49.64 9.87 -24.25
C ASN A 100 -50.86 10.75 -23.92
N SER A 101 -51.09 11.86 -24.62
CA SER A 101 -52.27 12.72 -24.40
C SER A 101 -53.59 12.08 -24.86
N GLN A 102 -53.49 11.01 -25.67
CA GLN A 102 -54.61 10.25 -26.21
C GLN A 102 -54.99 9.06 -25.34
N VAL A 103 -54.14 8.66 -24.39
CA VAL A 103 -54.44 7.56 -23.47
C VAL A 103 -55.63 7.94 -22.60
N SER A 104 -56.58 7.02 -22.46
CA SER A 104 -57.79 7.23 -21.65
C SER A 104 -57.84 6.23 -20.52
N ASN A 105 -58.27 6.68 -19.34
CA ASN A 105 -58.59 5.83 -18.20
C ASN A 105 -60.09 5.50 -18.12
N LYS A 106 -60.87 5.92 -19.12
CA LYS A 106 -62.34 5.77 -19.16
C LYS A 106 -62.82 4.50 -19.87
N CYS A 107 -61.92 3.61 -20.24
CA CYS A 107 -62.26 2.28 -20.72
C CYS A 107 -62.77 1.39 -19.57
N PHE A 108 -63.49 0.32 -19.93
CA PHE A 108 -63.82 -0.75 -19.00
C PHE A 108 -62.55 -1.44 -18.44
N ASN A 109 -62.70 -2.33 -17.46
CA ASN A 109 -61.57 -3.11 -16.96
C ASN A 109 -61.03 -4.07 -18.05
N ALA A 110 -59.79 -4.52 -17.88
CA ALA A 110 -59.08 -5.35 -18.86
C ALA A 110 -59.68 -6.76 -19.08
N ASN A 111 -60.76 -7.13 -18.37
CA ASN A 111 -61.40 -8.45 -18.42
C ASN A 111 -62.67 -8.51 -19.30
N TYR A 112 -63.05 -7.42 -19.97
CA TYR A 112 -64.09 -7.41 -21.02
C TYR A 112 -65.47 -8.02 -20.62
N GLN A 113 -65.88 -7.85 -19.36
CA GLN A 113 -67.18 -8.32 -18.84
C GLN A 113 -68.36 -7.46 -19.38
N SER A 114 -69.55 -8.08 -19.53
CA SER A 114 -70.73 -7.49 -20.17
C SER A 114 -71.39 -6.37 -19.36
N CYS A 115 -71.99 -5.39 -20.04
CA CYS A 115 -72.79 -4.34 -19.43
C CYS A 115 -74.28 -4.73 -19.40
N THR A 116 -74.98 -4.43 -18.31
CA THR A 116 -76.45 -4.44 -18.25
C THR A 116 -77.00 -3.10 -18.75
N LYS A 117 -78.11 -3.18 -19.52
CA LYS A 117 -78.76 -2.11 -20.31
C LYS A 117 -78.62 -0.67 -19.76
N GLY A 118 -78.07 0.23 -20.59
CA GLY A 118 -78.28 1.68 -20.44
C GLY A 118 -77.10 2.60 -20.77
N SER A 119 -75.90 2.08 -20.98
CA SER A 119 -74.73 2.87 -21.41
C SER A 119 -73.86 2.02 -22.33
N HIS A 120 -73.63 2.53 -23.55
CA HIS A 120 -72.96 1.84 -24.66
C HIS A 120 -71.66 1.14 -24.24
N CYS A 121 -71.53 -0.14 -24.62
CA CYS A 121 -70.41 -0.98 -24.22
C CYS A 121 -69.07 -0.55 -24.87
N MET A 122 -67.98 -0.67 -24.10
CA MET A 122 -66.61 -0.18 -24.34
C MET A 122 -66.39 1.33 -24.17
N GLY A 123 -66.39 1.76 -22.90
CA GLY A 123 -65.94 3.09 -22.48
C GLY A 123 -66.92 4.22 -22.83
N GLU A 124 -66.60 5.43 -22.36
CA GLU A 124 -67.36 6.62 -22.74
C GLU A 124 -67.31 6.84 -24.27
N ALA A 125 -68.36 7.45 -24.83
CA ALA A 125 -68.42 7.74 -26.27
C ALA A 125 -67.14 8.45 -26.74
N GLY A 126 -66.59 8.01 -27.87
CA GLY A 126 -65.33 8.50 -28.39
C GLY A 126 -64.08 7.89 -27.73
N ILE A 127 -64.20 6.78 -27.01
CA ILE A 127 -63.07 5.98 -26.50
C ILE A 127 -63.02 4.63 -27.22
N VAL A 128 -61.82 4.13 -27.52
CA VAL A 128 -61.59 2.86 -28.22
C VAL A 128 -60.46 2.04 -27.58
N TYR A 129 -60.60 0.73 -27.57
CA TYR A 129 -59.48 -0.20 -27.36
C TYR A 129 -58.79 -0.46 -28.69
N ILE A 130 -57.46 -0.29 -28.74
CA ILE A 130 -56.67 -0.60 -29.93
C ILE A 130 -55.96 -1.93 -29.71
N TYR A 131 -56.07 -2.83 -30.70
CA TYR A 131 -55.34 -4.09 -30.77
C TYR A 131 -54.44 -4.04 -31.99
N SER A 132 -53.16 -4.38 -31.81
CA SER A 132 -52.21 -4.38 -32.91
C SER A 132 -51.20 -5.51 -32.75
N THR A 133 -50.50 -5.84 -33.83
CA THR A 133 -49.42 -6.83 -33.77
C THR A 133 -48.28 -6.24 -32.93
N ALA A 134 -48.03 -6.85 -31.78
CA ALA A 134 -46.85 -6.58 -30.99
C ALA A 134 -45.59 -6.87 -31.81
N VAL A 135 -44.61 -5.98 -31.72
CA VAL A 135 -43.31 -6.17 -32.33
C VAL A 135 -42.33 -6.34 -31.20
N ASP A 136 -41.80 -7.55 -31.02
CA ASP A 136 -40.79 -7.82 -30.02
C ASP A 136 -39.45 -7.16 -30.40
N GLY A 137 -38.71 -6.72 -29.38
CA GLY A 137 -37.45 -6.04 -29.55
C GLY A 137 -36.35 -6.95 -30.07
N GLY A 138 -35.62 -6.48 -31.07
CA GLY A 138 -34.38 -7.11 -31.55
C GLY A 138 -33.15 -6.25 -31.22
N TRP A 139 -32.06 -6.93 -30.85
CA TRP A 139 -30.79 -6.26 -30.61
C TRP A 139 -30.25 -5.67 -31.91
N GLY A 140 -29.88 -4.39 -31.87
CA GLY A 140 -29.00 -3.79 -32.85
C GLY A 140 -27.57 -4.32 -32.73
N ASP A 141 -26.73 -3.94 -33.69
CA ASP A 141 -25.33 -4.32 -33.69
C ASP A 141 -24.61 -3.79 -32.45
N TRP A 142 -23.57 -4.52 -32.03
CA TRP A 142 -22.64 -4.01 -31.04
C TRP A 142 -21.92 -2.78 -31.58
N SER A 143 -21.81 -1.75 -30.75
CA SER A 143 -20.87 -0.66 -30.99
C SER A 143 -19.44 -1.19 -31.08
N SER A 144 -18.55 -0.38 -31.65
CA SER A 144 -17.12 -0.56 -31.40
C SER A 144 -16.83 -0.50 -29.90
N TYR A 145 -15.73 -1.14 -29.48
CA TYR A 145 -15.25 -0.98 -28.12
C TYR A 145 -14.78 0.46 -27.91
N GLY A 146 -15.19 1.06 -26.79
CA GLY A 146 -14.61 2.31 -26.32
C GLY A 146 -13.14 2.15 -25.91
N GLY A 147 -12.54 3.26 -25.47
CA GLY A 147 -11.18 3.27 -24.92
C GLY A 147 -11.03 2.34 -23.72
N CYS A 148 -9.82 1.81 -23.53
CA CYS A 148 -9.50 1.02 -22.34
C CYS A 148 -9.45 1.95 -21.12
N SER A 149 -10.06 1.53 -20.00
CA SER A 149 -10.10 2.32 -18.77
C SER A 149 -8.74 2.58 -18.11
N LYS A 150 -7.71 1.81 -18.49
CA LYS A 150 -6.32 2.01 -18.06
C LYS A 150 -5.37 1.82 -19.23
N THR A 151 -4.20 2.45 -19.18
CA THR A 151 -3.14 2.30 -20.18
C THR A 151 -2.18 1.14 -19.88
N CYS A 152 -2.17 0.64 -18.64
CA CYS A 152 -1.40 -0.52 -18.16
C CYS A 152 -2.06 -1.09 -16.89
N GLY A 153 -1.57 -2.24 -16.41
CA GLY A 153 -1.99 -2.84 -15.13
C GLY A 153 -3.41 -3.40 -15.14
N GLY A 154 -3.96 -3.70 -16.32
CA GLY A 154 -5.28 -4.28 -16.49
C GLY A 154 -6.41 -3.25 -16.37
N GLY A 155 -6.98 -2.89 -17.52
CA GLY A 155 -8.21 -2.13 -17.65
C GLY A 155 -9.35 -2.95 -18.26
N LYS A 156 -10.51 -2.32 -18.43
CA LYS A 156 -11.66 -2.86 -19.15
C LYS A 156 -12.04 -1.90 -20.26
N LYS A 157 -12.41 -2.43 -21.41
CA LYS A 157 -13.06 -1.69 -22.50
C LYS A 157 -14.47 -2.22 -22.66
N ILE A 158 -15.40 -1.32 -22.94
CA ILE A 158 -16.84 -1.61 -22.96
C ILE A 158 -17.36 -1.37 -24.37
N ARG A 159 -18.24 -2.25 -24.83
CA ARG A 159 -19.10 -2.02 -25.99
C ARG A 159 -20.55 -2.20 -25.59
N THR A 160 -21.46 -1.50 -26.26
CA THR A 160 -22.89 -1.51 -25.97
C THR A 160 -23.69 -1.76 -27.22
N ARG A 161 -24.90 -2.29 -27.08
CA ARG A 161 -25.89 -2.41 -28.16
C ARG A 161 -27.24 -1.92 -27.67
N LYS A 162 -28.08 -1.47 -28.59
CA LYS A 162 -29.42 -0.95 -28.30
C LYS A 162 -30.48 -1.95 -28.75
N CYS A 163 -31.63 -1.93 -28.06
CA CYS A 163 -32.79 -2.73 -28.43
C CYS A 163 -33.66 -1.93 -29.42
N ASP A 164 -33.19 -1.81 -30.65
CA ASP A 164 -33.77 -0.94 -31.67
C ASP A 164 -33.86 -1.57 -33.08
N ARG A 165 -33.54 -2.86 -33.23
CA ARG A 165 -33.60 -3.57 -34.53
C ARG A 165 -34.43 -4.87 -34.46
N PRO A 166 -35.77 -4.80 -34.40
CA PRO A 166 -36.59 -3.59 -34.30
C PRO A 166 -36.74 -3.11 -32.83
N LYS A 167 -37.16 -1.87 -32.63
CA LYS A 167 -37.55 -1.38 -31.30
C LYS A 167 -38.87 -2.07 -30.88
N PRO A 168 -39.03 -2.49 -29.60
CA PRO A 168 -40.31 -3.00 -29.11
C PRO A 168 -41.46 -2.02 -29.37
N GLN A 169 -42.59 -2.52 -29.86
CA GLN A 169 -43.81 -1.74 -30.10
C GLN A 169 -45.04 -2.50 -29.63
N ASN A 170 -46.07 -1.76 -29.21
CA ASN A 170 -47.41 -2.27 -28.92
C ASN A 170 -47.43 -3.45 -27.91
N GLY A 171 -46.72 -3.31 -26.79
CA GLY A 171 -46.61 -4.38 -25.79
C GLY A 171 -45.72 -5.56 -26.22
N GLY A 172 -44.87 -5.38 -27.23
CA GLY A 172 -43.81 -6.33 -27.59
C GLY A 172 -42.79 -6.54 -26.47
N ALA A 173 -42.25 -7.75 -26.36
CA ALA A 173 -41.24 -8.09 -25.38
C ALA A 173 -39.96 -7.26 -25.60
N ASN A 174 -39.26 -6.94 -24.51
CA ASN A 174 -37.95 -6.28 -24.61
C ASN A 174 -36.86 -7.29 -24.99
N CYS A 175 -35.72 -6.81 -25.48
CA CYS A 175 -34.62 -7.68 -25.89
C CYS A 175 -34.08 -8.51 -24.73
N VAL A 176 -33.95 -9.82 -24.93
CA VAL A 176 -33.40 -10.74 -23.93
C VAL A 176 -31.87 -10.78 -24.04
N GLY A 177 -31.18 -10.64 -22.90
CA GLY A 177 -29.72 -10.70 -22.80
C GLY A 177 -29.05 -9.37 -22.42
N ILE A 178 -27.72 -9.32 -22.51
CA ILE A 178 -26.93 -8.17 -22.06
C ILE A 178 -26.92 -7.02 -23.08
N SER A 179 -27.07 -5.78 -22.61
CA SER A 179 -26.94 -4.54 -23.39
C SER A 179 -25.52 -3.99 -23.42
N SER A 180 -24.66 -4.46 -22.52
CA SER A 180 -23.29 -3.99 -22.32
C SER A 180 -22.36 -5.17 -22.10
N GLN A 181 -21.22 -5.17 -22.78
CA GLN A 181 -20.18 -6.18 -22.65
C GLN A 181 -18.84 -5.51 -22.34
N ALA A 182 -18.17 -6.02 -21.29
CA ALA A 182 -16.85 -5.58 -20.90
C ALA A 182 -15.81 -6.68 -21.19
N THR A 183 -14.66 -6.28 -21.73
CA THR A 183 -13.53 -7.16 -22.01
C THR A 183 -12.25 -6.55 -21.45
N SER A 184 -11.36 -7.38 -20.92
CA SER A 184 -10.06 -6.96 -20.39
C SER A 184 -9.18 -6.36 -21.50
N CYS A 185 -8.38 -5.35 -21.14
CA CYS A 185 -7.44 -4.70 -22.04
C CYS A 185 -6.23 -4.17 -21.25
N ASN A 186 -5.14 -3.86 -21.97
CA ASN A 186 -3.92 -3.27 -21.41
C ASN A 186 -3.38 -4.01 -20.17
N THR A 187 -3.26 -5.34 -20.29
CA THR A 187 -2.81 -6.26 -19.23
C THR A 187 -1.31 -6.19 -18.96
N LYS A 188 -0.54 -5.49 -19.80
CA LYS A 188 0.88 -5.23 -19.56
C LYS A 188 1.08 -4.53 -18.22
N THR A 189 2.07 -4.97 -17.45
CA THR A 189 2.43 -4.38 -16.16
C THR A 189 2.83 -2.91 -16.32
N CYS A 190 2.43 -2.06 -15.37
CA CYS A 190 2.79 -0.64 -15.39
C CYS A 190 4.28 -0.45 -15.06
N ALA A 191 4.89 0.57 -15.68
CA ALA A 191 6.19 1.08 -15.29
C ALA A 191 6.11 1.63 -13.85
N VAL A 192 7.06 1.24 -13.01
CA VAL A 192 7.22 1.78 -11.66
C VAL A 192 8.50 2.58 -11.65
N ASN A 193 8.39 3.90 -11.54
CA ASN A 193 9.56 4.76 -11.42
C ASN A 193 10.21 4.55 -10.05
N GLY A 194 11.54 4.49 -10.04
CA GLY A 194 12.29 4.39 -8.80
C GLY A 194 12.16 5.63 -7.95
N ASN A 195 12.10 5.44 -6.64
CA ASN A 195 12.23 6.53 -5.69
C ASN A 195 13.26 6.21 -4.62
N TRP A 196 13.86 7.27 -4.10
CA TRP A 196 14.92 7.18 -3.13
C TRP A 196 14.40 6.60 -1.81
N GLY A 197 15.08 5.57 -1.33
CA GLY A 197 14.97 5.12 0.05
C GLY A 197 15.52 6.14 1.03
N ARG A 198 15.35 5.83 2.31
CA ARG A 198 15.87 6.68 3.40
C ARG A 198 17.39 6.79 3.27
N TRP A 199 17.90 7.97 3.59
CA TRP A 199 19.33 8.15 3.79
C TRP A 199 19.82 7.26 4.93
N SER A 200 21.01 6.67 4.74
CA SER A 200 21.77 6.10 5.84
C SER A 200 22.09 7.19 6.87
N SER A 201 22.45 6.75 8.08
CA SER A 201 23.18 7.63 8.99
C SER A 201 24.47 8.12 8.32
N TYR A 202 24.92 9.31 8.69
CA TYR A 202 26.27 9.75 8.31
C TYR A 202 27.32 8.80 8.86
N GLY A 203 28.34 8.50 8.06
CA GLY A 203 29.55 7.85 8.53
C GLY A 203 30.35 8.76 9.49
N GLY A 204 31.47 8.24 9.97
CA GLY A 204 32.42 9.01 10.79
C GLY A 204 32.91 10.27 10.07
N CYS A 205 33.24 11.31 10.85
CA CYS A 205 33.85 12.51 10.30
C CYS A 205 35.32 12.25 9.94
N SER A 206 35.79 12.77 8.80
CA SER A 206 37.17 12.62 8.35
C SER A 206 38.20 13.29 9.26
N LYS A 207 37.79 14.26 10.08
CA LYS A 207 38.63 14.93 11.09
C LYS A 207 37.89 15.03 12.42
N THR A 208 38.61 15.05 13.54
CA THR A 208 38.02 15.21 14.88
C THR A 208 37.88 16.66 15.33
N CYS A 209 38.52 17.61 14.64
CA CYS A 209 38.41 19.06 14.82
C CYS A 209 38.86 19.76 13.52
N GLY A 210 38.75 21.09 13.47
CA GLY A 210 39.29 21.91 12.37
C GLY A 210 38.53 21.76 11.05
N GLY A 211 37.30 21.23 11.10
CA GLY A 211 36.44 21.04 9.94
C GLY A 211 36.79 19.79 9.12
N GLY A 212 35.99 18.74 9.30
CA GLY A 212 35.99 17.53 8.48
C GLY A 212 34.76 17.41 7.58
N SER A 213 34.72 16.30 6.85
CA SER A 213 33.63 15.88 5.98
C SER A 213 33.13 14.51 6.42
N ARG A 214 31.83 14.30 6.30
CA ARG A 214 31.16 13.01 6.52
C ARG A 214 30.21 12.74 5.37
N THR A 215 30.01 11.47 5.07
CA THR A 215 29.20 11.05 3.93
C THR A 215 28.07 10.15 4.40
N ARG A 216 26.91 10.28 3.75
CA ARG A 216 25.80 9.33 3.85
C ARG A 216 25.35 8.92 2.46
N THR A 217 24.73 7.74 2.36
CA THR A 217 24.25 7.19 1.09
C THR A 217 22.79 6.81 1.18
N ARG A 218 22.12 6.68 0.04
CA ARG A 218 20.75 6.18 -0.08
C ARG A 218 20.67 5.27 -1.30
N ARG A 219 19.69 4.38 -1.31
CA ARG A 219 19.45 3.43 -2.40
C ARG A 219 18.17 3.79 -3.15
N CYS A 220 18.13 3.46 -4.44
CA CYS A 220 16.96 3.66 -5.30
C CYS A 220 16.05 2.43 -5.20
N ASP A 221 15.39 2.26 -4.06
CA ASP A 221 14.70 1.02 -3.71
C ASP A 221 13.32 1.24 -3.04
N SER A 222 12.83 2.48 -2.95
CA SER A 222 11.59 2.81 -2.23
C SER A 222 10.57 3.59 -3.07
N PRO A 223 10.06 3.06 -4.20
CA PRO A 223 10.26 1.69 -4.68
C PRO A 223 11.47 1.56 -5.64
N LYS A 224 11.90 0.32 -5.90
CA LYS A 224 12.88 0.03 -6.96
C LYS A 224 12.23 0.23 -8.34
N PRO A 225 12.93 0.81 -9.34
CA PRO A 225 12.42 0.87 -10.71
C PRO A 225 12.06 -0.52 -11.25
N GLN A 226 10.90 -0.65 -11.90
CA GLN A 226 10.42 -1.88 -12.52
C GLN A 226 9.72 -1.60 -13.85
N ASN A 227 9.66 -2.62 -14.72
CA ASN A 227 8.90 -2.60 -15.98
C ASN A 227 9.19 -1.38 -16.89
N GLY A 228 10.47 -1.00 -17.00
CA GLY A 228 10.90 0.17 -17.79
C GLY A 228 10.68 1.52 -17.11
N GLY A 229 10.36 1.57 -15.81
CA GLY A 229 10.29 2.80 -15.04
C GLY A 229 11.64 3.49 -14.86
N ALA A 230 11.61 4.81 -14.72
CA ALA A 230 12.80 5.64 -14.63
C ALA A 230 13.62 5.37 -13.36
N SER A 231 14.94 5.50 -13.45
CA SER A 231 15.84 5.50 -12.30
C SER A 231 15.65 6.76 -11.43
N CYS A 232 16.05 6.69 -10.16
CA CYS A 232 15.94 7.81 -9.24
C CYS A 232 16.77 9.01 -9.70
N LYS A 233 16.16 10.19 -9.74
CA LYS A 233 16.82 11.45 -10.11
C LYS A 233 17.62 12.02 -8.93
N GLY A 234 18.87 12.43 -9.16
CA GLY A 234 19.76 13.04 -8.17
C GLY A 234 20.83 12.10 -7.63
N SER A 235 21.64 12.57 -6.69
CA SER A 235 22.78 11.80 -6.16
C SER A 235 22.37 10.73 -5.15
N SER A 236 23.02 9.57 -5.20
CA SER A 236 22.93 8.48 -4.21
C SER A 236 23.78 8.74 -2.96
N THR A 237 24.64 9.76 -3.01
CA THR A 237 25.60 10.11 -1.96
C THR A 237 25.46 11.59 -1.61
N GLN A 238 25.56 11.90 -0.32
CA GLN A 238 25.59 13.27 0.17
C GLN A 238 26.72 13.45 1.18
N SER A 239 27.48 14.52 1.01
CA SER A 239 28.54 14.95 1.92
C SER A 239 28.04 16.10 2.79
N GLY A 240 28.44 16.10 4.05
CA GLY A 240 28.18 17.17 5.00
C GLY A 240 29.43 17.54 5.78
N ARG A 241 29.55 18.81 6.18
CA ARG A 241 30.60 19.26 7.09
C ARG A 241 30.35 18.73 8.51
N CYS A 242 31.42 18.50 9.25
CA CYS A 242 31.38 18.04 10.63
C CYS A 242 32.61 18.50 11.39
N ASN A 243 32.57 18.44 12.72
CA ASN A 243 33.69 18.74 13.62
C ASN A 243 34.36 20.10 13.33
N ILE A 244 33.54 21.15 13.23
CA ILE A 244 33.98 22.52 12.88
C ILE A 244 34.65 23.28 14.02
N GLN A 245 34.64 22.74 15.23
CA GLN A 245 35.34 23.32 16.36
C GLN A 245 36.82 23.53 16.02
N LYS A 246 37.38 24.68 16.42
CA LYS A 246 38.81 24.91 16.35
C LYS A 246 39.53 23.78 17.08
N CYS A 247 40.57 23.25 16.46
CA CYS A 247 41.46 22.36 17.18
C CYS A 247 42.06 23.14 18.34
N LEU A 248 41.89 22.65 19.57
CA LEU A 248 42.58 23.25 20.71
C LEU A 248 44.09 23.17 20.44
N PRO A 249 44.86 24.24 20.75
CA PRO A 249 46.31 24.17 20.70
C PRO A 249 46.74 23.01 21.61
N ASN A 250 47.40 22.03 21.02
CA ASN A 250 47.83 20.76 21.59
C ASN A 250 47.67 20.66 23.13
N GLU A 251 46.58 20.03 23.58
CA GLU A 251 46.77 18.96 24.57
C GLU A 251 47.78 18.03 23.90
N ALA A 252 48.99 17.91 24.45
CA ALA A 252 50.04 17.11 23.82
C ALA A 252 49.63 15.64 23.86
N CYS A 253 48.84 15.23 22.86
CA CYS A 253 48.43 13.87 22.63
C CYS A 253 49.50 13.17 21.80
N THR A 254 50.05 12.10 22.35
CA THR A 254 50.99 11.24 21.67
C THR A 254 50.29 9.95 21.28
N TRP A 255 50.59 9.45 20.08
CA TRP A 255 50.22 8.11 19.68
C TRP A 255 51.28 7.14 20.22
N ALA A 256 50.83 5.97 20.64
CA ALA A 256 51.67 4.89 21.11
C ALA A 256 51.08 3.55 20.66
N TYR A 257 51.88 2.52 20.71
CA TYR A 257 51.49 1.19 20.30
C TYR A 257 52.21 0.16 21.16
N THR A 258 51.58 -1.00 21.31
CA THR A 258 52.23 -2.14 21.93
C THR A 258 53.05 -2.93 20.91
N ASN A 259 53.95 -3.80 21.37
CA ASN A 259 54.70 -4.67 20.48
C ASN A 259 53.76 -5.65 19.77
N TRP A 260 54.12 -6.05 18.55
CA TRP A 260 53.43 -7.12 17.86
C TRP A 260 53.57 -8.43 18.63
N ASN A 261 52.49 -9.19 18.72
CA ASN A 261 52.53 -10.56 19.19
C ASN A 261 51.60 -11.46 18.37
N ASP A 262 51.82 -12.76 18.45
CA ASP A 262 51.04 -13.78 17.75
C ASP A 262 49.56 -13.71 18.19
N ASP A 263 48.65 -13.69 17.21
CA ASP A 263 47.20 -13.71 17.40
C ASP A 263 46.65 -15.11 17.69
N GLY A 264 47.52 -16.12 17.79
CA GLY A 264 47.19 -17.51 18.02
C GLY A 264 46.84 -18.28 16.75
N LYS A 265 46.91 -17.67 15.56
CA LYS A 265 46.33 -18.19 14.30
C LYS A 265 44.80 -18.34 14.36
N GLY A 266 44.14 -17.65 15.29
CA GLY A 266 42.72 -17.81 15.60
C GLY A 266 41.78 -16.83 14.88
N GLY A 267 40.48 -17.15 14.88
CA GLY A 267 39.39 -16.34 14.31
C GLY A 267 38.90 -15.17 15.16
N ALA A 268 39.56 -14.82 16.27
CA ALA A 268 39.09 -13.76 17.21
C ALA A 268 39.26 -12.31 16.70
N VAL A 269 39.62 -12.16 15.43
CA VAL A 269 39.96 -10.89 14.77
C VAL A 269 38.69 -10.28 14.18
N TYR A 270 37.78 -10.02 15.10
CA TYR A 270 36.66 -9.14 14.87
C TYR A 270 36.77 -7.94 15.83
N LEU A 271 37.54 -8.06 16.91
CA LEU A 271 37.83 -6.97 17.86
C LEU A 271 38.61 -5.81 17.21
N ASP A 272 39.42 -6.09 16.20
CA ASP A 272 40.17 -5.11 15.41
C ASP A 272 39.29 -4.19 14.53
N ARG A 273 38.03 -4.60 14.32
CA ARG A 273 37.01 -3.80 13.62
C ARG A 273 36.43 -2.68 14.49
N HIS A 274 36.75 -2.69 15.78
CA HIS A 274 36.24 -1.73 16.76
C HIS A 274 37.29 -0.67 17.09
N ASP A 275 36.88 0.60 17.04
CA ASP A 275 37.71 1.76 17.38
C ASP A 275 37.06 2.50 18.55
N VAL A 276 37.55 2.27 19.76
CA VAL A 276 37.07 2.97 20.96
C VAL A 276 37.79 4.31 21.01
N ARG A 277 37.05 5.39 20.73
CA ARG A 277 37.62 6.72 20.56
C ARG A 277 36.73 7.80 21.14
N CYS A 278 37.28 8.56 22.06
CA CYS A 278 36.68 9.79 22.55
C CYS A 278 37.02 10.98 21.66
N ASN A 279 36.18 12.03 21.69
CA ASN A 279 36.47 13.26 20.97
C ASN A 279 37.66 14.01 21.61
N ASN A 280 38.19 15.02 20.92
CA ASN A 280 39.26 15.86 21.45
C ASN A 280 38.84 16.49 22.79
N GLY A 281 39.75 16.51 23.77
CA GLY A 281 39.45 16.95 25.14
C GLY A 281 38.64 15.96 25.99
N GLN A 282 38.27 14.80 25.46
CA GLN A 282 37.58 13.73 26.18
C GLN A 282 38.42 12.47 26.29
N TYR A 283 38.20 11.71 27.37
CA TYR A 283 39.02 10.59 27.78
C TYR A 283 38.15 9.40 28.20
N ILE A 284 38.63 8.18 27.94
CA ILE A 284 37.89 6.95 28.22
C ILE A 284 37.79 6.78 29.74
N LYS A 285 36.56 6.69 30.25
CA LYS A 285 36.25 6.36 31.65
C LYS A 285 35.79 4.92 31.81
N TYR A 286 35.02 4.45 30.83
CA TYR A 286 34.38 3.15 30.85
C TYR A 286 34.50 2.50 29.49
N MET A 287 34.77 1.20 29.45
CA MET A 287 34.59 0.39 28.25
C MET A 287 34.26 -1.06 28.60
N LYS A 288 33.31 -1.62 27.85
CA LYS A 288 32.87 -3.00 27.96
C LYS A 288 32.53 -3.55 26.59
N LEU A 289 32.99 -4.76 26.30
CA LEU A 289 32.52 -5.52 25.14
C LEU A 289 31.13 -6.06 25.46
N GLU A 290 30.17 -5.79 24.57
CA GLU A 290 28.84 -6.38 24.64
C GLU A 290 28.66 -7.41 23.54
N ARG A 291 27.94 -8.47 23.88
CA ARG A 291 27.48 -9.47 22.94
C ARG A 291 25.96 -9.41 22.86
N LYS A 292 25.44 -9.16 21.66
CA LYS A 292 24.02 -9.06 21.36
C LYS A 292 23.59 -10.29 20.56
N LYS A 293 22.52 -10.96 20.99
CA LYS A 293 21.95 -12.10 20.25
C LYS A 293 21.38 -11.62 18.92
N ALA A 294 21.81 -12.24 17.82
CA ALA A 294 21.46 -11.89 16.44
C ALA A 294 20.96 -13.13 15.65
N GLY A 295 20.28 -14.06 16.33
CA GLY A 295 19.74 -15.30 15.76
C GLY A 295 19.80 -16.47 16.74
N TRP A 296 19.56 -17.70 16.24
CA TRP A 296 19.64 -18.93 17.05
C TRP A 296 21.09 -19.27 17.46
N PHE A 297 22.07 -19.09 16.57
CA PHE A 297 23.50 -19.32 16.84
C PHE A 297 24.43 -18.12 16.56
N ASN A 298 23.86 -16.98 16.17
CA ASN A 298 24.63 -15.81 15.76
C ASN A 298 24.65 -14.75 16.86
N TYR A 299 25.84 -14.23 17.15
CA TYR A 299 25.97 -13.06 18.02
C TYR A 299 26.68 -11.93 17.28
N GLN A 300 26.28 -10.71 17.60
CA GLN A 300 27.02 -9.51 17.24
C GLN A 300 27.77 -9.00 18.45
N ILE A 301 28.95 -8.43 18.22
CA ILE A 301 29.76 -7.77 19.25
C ILE A 301 29.88 -6.28 18.96
N ARG A 302 29.98 -5.50 20.04
CA ARG A 302 30.32 -4.07 20.00
C ARG A 302 30.95 -3.64 21.33
N TYR A 303 31.76 -2.60 21.32
CA TYR A 303 32.15 -1.92 22.54
C TYR A 303 31.12 -0.86 22.90
N LYS A 304 30.65 -0.87 24.16
CA LYS A 304 30.05 0.29 24.82
C LYS A 304 31.10 1.02 25.64
N TYR A 305 31.17 2.33 25.52
CA TYR A 305 32.16 3.14 26.22
C TYR A 305 31.63 4.52 26.60
N ILE A 306 32.24 5.14 27.61
CA ILE A 306 31.90 6.49 28.09
C ILE A 306 33.14 7.37 28.06
N CYS A 307 32.94 8.60 27.59
CA CYS A 307 33.97 9.61 27.43
C CYS A 307 33.74 10.77 28.41
N CYS A 308 34.80 11.21 29.08
CA CYS A 308 34.77 12.26 30.10
C CYS A 308 35.79 13.36 29.80
N GLN A 309 35.37 14.61 29.95
CA GLN A 309 36.28 15.77 29.84
C GLN A 309 36.59 16.37 31.23
N ASN A 310 35.59 16.60 32.09
CA ASN A 310 35.77 17.02 33.49
C ASN A 310 34.55 16.69 34.37
N MET A 311 34.59 17.08 35.66
CA MET A 311 33.49 16.91 36.64
C MET A 311 32.13 17.38 36.11
N ALA A 312 32.08 18.47 35.33
CA ALA A 312 30.84 19.04 34.79
C ALA A 312 30.40 18.42 33.46
N SER A 313 31.30 17.72 32.75
CA SER A 313 31.06 17.19 31.40
C SER A 313 31.47 15.73 31.21
N CYS A 314 31.42 14.92 32.28
CA CYS A 314 31.37 13.47 32.13
C CYS A 314 30.03 13.12 31.50
N SER A 315 30.04 12.90 30.18
CA SER A 315 28.86 12.50 29.44
C SER A 315 28.26 11.24 30.09
N SER A 316 27.01 11.31 30.55
CA SER A 316 26.24 10.09 30.86
C SER A 316 25.88 9.32 29.59
N VAL A 317 26.14 9.90 28.41
CA VAL A 317 25.87 9.29 27.12
C VAL A 317 26.86 8.17 26.87
N THR A 318 26.32 6.96 26.75
CA THR A 318 27.07 5.79 26.36
C THR A 318 27.25 5.77 24.84
N HIS A 319 28.49 5.72 24.38
CA HIS A 319 28.84 5.53 22.98
C HIS A 319 28.87 4.04 22.64
N SER A 320 28.73 3.71 21.36
CA SER A 320 28.84 2.34 20.87
C SER A 320 29.58 2.31 19.54
N THR A 321 30.46 1.34 19.37
CA THR A 321 30.97 0.98 18.05
C THR A 321 29.88 0.27 17.24
N LEU A 322 30.08 0.15 15.92
CA LEU A 322 29.18 -0.63 15.07
C LEU A 322 29.10 -2.09 15.53
N ASP A 323 27.93 -2.69 15.33
CA ASP A 323 27.71 -4.13 15.56
C ASP A 323 28.49 -4.91 14.48
N THR A 324 29.35 -5.84 14.89
CA THR A 324 30.08 -6.74 13.97
C THR A 324 29.88 -8.21 14.38
N TYR A 325 30.12 -9.16 13.48
CA TYR A 325 29.98 -10.59 13.76
C TYR A 325 30.98 -11.05 14.84
N ASN A 326 30.54 -11.89 15.79
CA ASN A 326 31.35 -12.33 16.93
C ASN A 326 32.42 -13.38 16.59
N GLY A 327 32.53 -13.81 15.33
CA GLY A 327 33.64 -14.64 14.85
C GLY A 327 33.54 -16.15 15.05
N GLY A 328 32.35 -16.70 15.33
CA GLY A 328 32.14 -18.16 15.43
C GLY A 328 32.81 -18.81 16.64
N PHE A 329 32.63 -20.14 16.79
CA PHE A 329 33.10 -20.94 17.94
C PHE A 329 34.47 -21.61 17.72
N GLN A 330 35.12 -21.38 16.57
CA GLN A 330 36.37 -22.03 16.20
C GLN A 330 37.50 -21.01 16.17
N GLY A 331 38.40 -21.09 17.14
CA GLY A 331 39.58 -20.25 17.21
C GLY A 331 40.58 -20.80 18.23
N ASN A 332 41.86 -20.63 17.92
CA ASN A 332 42.94 -20.90 18.85
C ASN A 332 43.04 -19.78 19.91
N ALA A 333 43.77 -20.05 20.99
CA ALA A 333 44.03 -19.10 22.06
C ALA A 333 44.73 -17.83 21.55
N VAL A 334 44.12 -16.67 21.80
CA VAL A 334 44.71 -15.36 21.44
C VAL A 334 45.40 -14.75 22.65
N TYR A 335 46.66 -14.33 22.49
CA TYR A 335 47.50 -13.85 23.58
C TYR A 335 47.31 -12.35 23.89
N PHE A 336 46.07 -11.94 24.15
CA PHE A 336 45.77 -10.57 24.60
C PHE A 336 46.47 -10.21 25.92
N ASP A 337 46.85 -11.22 26.71
CA ASP A 337 47.54 -11.10 27.97
C ASP A 337 49.04 -10.76 27.86
N ARG A 338 49.57 -10.67 26.64
CA ARG A 338 50.94 -10.19 26.39
C ARG A 338 50.98 -8.73 25.93
N GLN A 339 49.84 -8.04 26.03
CA GLN A 339 49.69 -6.66 25.60
C GLN A 339 49.38 -5.75 26.79
N THR A 340 50.07 -4.62 26.87
CA THR A 340 49.89 -3.64 27.95
C THR A 340 49.69 -2.25 27.38
N VAL A 341 48.49 -1.70 27.55
CA VAL A 341 48.21 -0.31 27.19
C VAL A 341 48.52 0.56 28.41
N SER A 342 49.47 1.48 28.26
CA SER A 342 49.88 2.39 29.33
C SER A 342 50.14 3.79 28.79
N CYS A 343 49.41 4.75 29.33
CA CYS A 343 49.64 6.17 29.13
C CYS A 343 50.44 6.81 30.28
N GLY A 344 50.94 6.01 31.23
CA GLY A 344 51.54 6.51 32.45
C GLY A 344 50.56 7.38 33.23
N ARG A 345 50.84 8.69 33.31
CA ARG A 345 49.97 9.69 33.94
C ARG A 345 49.03 10.41 32.96
N ASN A 346 49.15 10.13 31.66
CA ASN A 346 48.34 10.76 30.61
C ASN A 346 47.02 10.01 30.42
N ALA A 347 46.04 10.71 29.86
CA ALA A 347 44.71 10.16 29.69
C ALA A 347 44.56 9.35 28.40
N LEU A 348 43.99 8.14 28.48
CA LEU A 348 43.70 7.33 27.31
C LEU A 348 42.48 7.91 26.58
N GLN A 349 42.68 8.39 25.36
CA GLN A 349 41.61 8.95 24.52
C GLN A 349 41.08 7.93 23.51
N ARG A 350 41.98 7.07 23.01
CA ARG A 350 41.67 6.10 21.97
C ARG A 350 42.40 4.80 22.24
N VAL A 351 41.73 3.68 21.98
CA VAL A 351 42.38 2.37 21.86
C VAL A 351 41.72 1.56 20.74
N LYS A 352 42.54 0.94 19.90
CA LYS A 352 42.13 0.07 18.82
C LYS A 352 43.06 -1.13 18.74
N LEU A 353 42.51 -2.33 18.64
CA LEU A 353 43.28 -3.51 18.27
C LEU A 353 43.55 -3.45 16.76
N VAL A 354 44.78 -3.70 16.34
CA VAL A 354 45.18 -3.75 14.93
C VAL A 354 45.77 -5.12 14.66
N ARG A 355 45.38 -5.73 13.54
CA ARG A 355 45.96 -6.97 13.04
C ARG A 355 46.73 -6.73 11.75
N HIS A 356 47.86 -7.40 11.63
CA HIS A 356 48.60 -7.52 10.38
C HIS A 356 49.12 -8.95 10.22
N GLY A 357 48.57 -9.70 9.25
CA GLY A 357 48.83 -11.15 9.15
C GLY A 357 48.36 -11.88 10.40
N ASN A 358 49.21 -12.73 10.98
CA ASN A 358 48.94 -13.46 12.24
C ASN A 358 49.41 -12.71 13.49
N ASN A 359 49.63 -11.39 13.40
CA ASN A 359 50.08 -10.60 14.52
C ASN A 359 49.05 -9.54 14.89
N ILE A 360 48.91 -9.28 16.19
CA ILE A 360 48.08 -8.22 16.74
C ILE A 360 48.90 -7.29 17.63
N ARG A 361 48.41 -6.04 17.76
CA ARG A 361 48.85 -5.07 18.76
C ARG A 361 47.73 -4.09 19.08
N TYR A 362 47.88 -3.31 20.14
CA TYR A 362 47.04 -2.14 20.39
C TYR A 362 47.70 -0.88 19.86
N ASP A 363 46.96 -0.11 19.07
CA ASP A 363 47.25 1.28 18.74
C ASP A 363 46.41 2.18 19.66
N PHE A 364 47.04 3.11 20.36
CA PHE A 364 46.36 3.95 21.33
C PHE A 364 46.88 5.39 21.37
N THR A 365 46.09 6.29 21.96
CA THR A 365 46.40 7.72 22.05
C THR A 365 46.32 8.18 23.49
N CYS A 366 47.40 8.79 23.96
CA CYS A 366 47.59 9.30 25.30
C CYS A 366 47.70 10.82 25.29
N CYS A 367 46.88 11.51 26.06
CA CYS A 367 46.83 12.96 26.06
C CYS A 367 47.32 13.55 27.38
N LYS A 368 48.29 14.48 27.30
CA LYS A 368 48.68 15.32 28.43
C LYS A 368 47.53 16.26 28.78
N LYS A 369 47.27 16.39 30.07
CA LYS A 369 46.37 17.41 30.59
C LYS A 369 47.15 18.69 30.91
N THR A 370 46.63 19.84 30.49
CA THR A 370 47.27 21.17 30.57
C THR A 370 47.27 21.81 31.97
N ASP A 371 47.48 21.03 33.03
CA ASP A 371 47.73 21.59 34.36
C ASP A 371 48.78 20.75 35.10
N SER A 372 50.02 21.21 35.06
CA SER A 372 51.22 20.52 35.55
C SER A 372 51.40 20.61 37.07
N THR A 373 50.46 21.20 37.82
CA THR A 373 50.65 21.58 39.23
C THR A 373 49.86 20.76 40.23
N LEU A 374 49.31 19.59 39.86
CA LEU A 374 48.56 18.76 40.81
C LEU A 374 48.92 17.27 40.67
N THR A 375 49.31 16.69 41.79
CA THR A 375 49.48 15.25 42.00
C THR A 375 48.24 14.49 41.52
N THR A 376 48.36 13.80 40.39
CA THR A 376 47.29 12.95 39.87
C THR A 376 47.11 11.76 40.81
N SER A 377 46.13 11.81 41.73
CA SER A 377 45.77 10.64 42.53
C SER A 377 45.27 9.56 41.56
N CYS A 378 45.94 8.41 41.54
CA CYS A 378 45.55 7.26 40.74
C CYS A 378 45.26 6.07 41.65
N TYR A 379 44.37 5.19 41.22
CA TYR A 379 44.12 3.92 41.89
C TYR A 379 44.12 2.78 40.88
N ALA A 380 44.56 1.61 41.32
CA ALA A 380 44.47 0.37 40.56
C ALA A 380 43.18 -0.39 40.91
N SER A 381 42.62 -1.10 39.94
CA SER A 381 41.42 -1.93 40.10
C SER A 381 41.49 -3.12 39.15
N ASN A 382 40.57 -4.08 39.31
CA ASN A 382 40.45 -5.22 38.42
C ASN A 382 39.00 -5.70 38.25
N THR A 383 38.70 -6.43 37.17
CA THR A 383 37.35 -6.89 36.82
C THR A 383 36.96 -8.27 37.40
N GLY A 384 37.78 -8.85 38.28
CA GLY A 384 37.62 -10.21 38.79
C GLY A 384 37.96 -11.30 37.75
N PHE A 385 38.38 -12.49 38.21
CA PHE A 385 38.69 -13.62 37.32
C PHE A 385 37.41 -14.27 36.79
N ASN A 386 37.32 -14.45 35.48
CA ASN A 386 36.25 -15.20 34.81
C ASN A 386 36.84 -16.32 33.94
N ASP A 387 36.04 -17.36 33.70
CA ASP A 387 36.39 -18.58 32.95
C ASP A 387 36.88 -18.26 31.52
N ASP A 388 37.86 -19.03 31.02
CA ASP A 388 38.42 -18.97 29.66
C ASP A 388 37.79 -19.98 28.68
N GLY A 389 36.68 -20.60 29.07
CA GLY A 389 35.99 -21.55 28.20
C GLY A 389 36.79 -22.83 27.94
N ARG A 390 37.62 -23.26 28.91
CA ARG A 390 38.41 -24.51 28.85
C ARG A 390 39.58 -24.45 27.85
N GLY A 391 40.27 -23.32 27.75
CA GLY A 391 41.55 -23.20 27.01
C GLY A 391 41.47 -22.63 25.60
N ASN A 392 40.28 -22.51 25.00
CA ASN A 392 40.12 -22.11 23.60
C ASN A 392 39.38 -20.77 23.38
N ALA A 393 38.82 -20.11 24.41
CA ALA A 393 38.01 -18.89 24.20
C ALA A 393 38.01 -17.88 25.37
N ALA A 394 38.57 -16.68 25.18
CA ALA A 394 38.48 -15.61 26.19
C ALA A 394 37.13 -14.87 26.15
N TYR A 395 36.30 -14.96 27.21
CA TYR A 395 35.02 -14.24 27.33
C TYR A 395 35.19 -12.77 27.77
N LEU A 396 35.75 -11.94 26.90
CA LEU A 396 36.00 -10.51 27.20
C LEU A 396 34.71 -9.71 27.47
N ASP A 397 33.55 -10.18 26.98
CA ASP A 397 32.23 -9.56 27.19
C ASP A 397 31.74 -9.59 28.64
N ARG A 398 32.38 -10.41 29.49
CA ARG A 398 32.07 -10.52 30.92
C ARG A 398 32.82 -9.51 31.79
N HIS A 399 33.75 -8.75 31.22
CA HIS A 399 34.54 -7.76 31.95
C HIS A 399 34.12 -6.33 31.59
N ALA A 400 34.07 -5.46 32.59
CA ALA A 400 33.75 -4.05 32.42
C ALA A 400 34.84 -3.20 33.08
N ILE A 401 35.66 -2.53 32.29
CA ILE A 401 36.60 -1.55 32.84
C ILE A 401 35.79 -0.29 33.16
N SER A 402 35.80 0.11 34.42
CA SER A 402 35.03 1.24 34.91
C SER A 402 35.83 2.03 35.93
N CYS A 403 36.13 3.28 35.59
CA CYS A 403 36.68 4.25 36.53
C CYS A 403 35.56 4.97 37.29
N SER A 404 35.84 5.32 38.55
CA SER A 404 34.97 6.12 39.41
C SER A 404 34.69 7.49 38.79
N ASN A 405 33.70 8.19 39.34
CA ASN A 405 33.40 9.56 38.91
C ASN A 405 34.65 10.44 39.06
N ASN A 406 34.95 11.21 38.02
CA ASN A 406 36.12 12.09 37.93
C ASN A 406 37.45 11.38 37.72
N TYR A 407 37.44 10.12 37.30
CA TYR A 407 38.65 9.40 36.91
C TYR A 407 38.58 8.96 35.44
N TYR A 408 39.74 8.92 34.79
CA TYR A 408 39.92 8.37 33.44
C TYR A 408 40.87 7.19 33.47
N LEU A 409 40.71 6.32 32.48
CA LEU A 409 41.57 5.18 32.25
C LEU A 409 42.94 5.64 31.74
N THR A 410 44.01 5.16 32.36
CA THR A 410 45.39 5.41 31.90
C THR A 410 46.12 4.14 31.54
N TYR A 411 45.67 3.01 32.08
CA TYR A 411 46.33 1.74 31.94
C TYR A 411 45.31 0.61 31.94
N PHE A 412 45.53 -0.38 31.09
CA PHE A 412 44.92 -1.69 31.29
C PHE A 412 45.81 -2.81 30.72
N HIS A 413 45.68 -3.97 31.33
CA HIS A 413 46.35 -5.20 30.94
C HIS A 413 45.41 -6.37 31.21
N LEU A 414 45.33 -7.30 30.25
CA LEU A 414 44.57 -8.54 30.47
C LEU A 414 45.48 -9.53 31.20
N LYS A 415 45.14 -9.91 32.41
CA LYS A 415 45.91 -10.88 33.19
C LYS A 415 45.28 -12.25 33.10
N ARG A 416 46.11 -13.27 32.87
CA ARG A 416 45.75 -14.69 32.95
C ARG A 416 46.18 -15.26 34.31
N ASN A 417 45.39 -16.17 34.88
CA ASN A 417 45.77 -16.85 36.12
C ASN A 417 46.87 -17.90 35.88
N SER A 418 47.46 -18.43 36.96
CA SER A 418 48.53 -19.42 36.92
C SER A 418 48.14 -20.75 36.25
N ALA A 419 46.85 -21.12 36.32
CA ALA A 419 46.31 -22.30 35.62
C ALA A 419 45.95 -22.02 34.15
N HIS A 420 46.25 -20.81 33.65
CA HIS A 420 45.98 -20.34 32.30
C HIS A 420 44.51 -20.44 31.82
N ASN A 421 43.56 -20.65 32.74
CA ASN A 421 42.16 -20.92 32.45
C ASN A 421 41.16 -19.82 32.87
N LYS A 422 41.67 -18.69 33.38
CA LYS A 422 40.84 -17.53 33.74
C LYS A 422 41.51 -16.23 33.36
N TYR A 423 40.70 -15.25 32.96
CA TYR A 423 41.16 -13.89 32.65
C TYR A 423 40.52 -12.85 33.55
N ARG A 424 41.21 -11.71 33.69
CA ARG A 424 40.67 -10.46 34.23
C ARG A 424 41.39 -9.28 33.59
N TYR A 425 40.79 -8.09 33.63
CA TYR A 425 41.53 -6.86 33.38
C TYR A 425 42.09 -6.32 34.68
N ASP A 426 43.38 -6.04 34.71
CA ASP A 426 44.01 -5.16 35.70
C ASP A 426 44.12 -3.77 35.06
N TYR A 427 43.60 -2.73 35.71
CA TYR A 427 43.52 -1.39 35.12
C TYR A 427 43.77 -0.28 36.15
N GLN A 428 44.24 0.89 35.67
CA GLN A 428 44.49 2.06 36.51
C GLN A 428 43.64 3.25 36.07
N CYS A 429 43.09 3.93 37.06
CA CYS A 429 42.26 5.11 36.89
C CYS A 429 42.92 6.30 37.58
N CYS A 430 42.99 7.44 36.90
CA CYS A 430 43.64 8.66 37.39
C CYS A 430 42.66 9.83 37.42
N LYS A 431 42.79 10.71 38.42
CA LYS A 431 41.81 11.79 38.69
C LYS A 431 41.87 12.92 37.66
N ILE A 432 40.71 13.44 37.29
CA ILE A 432 40.50 14.63 36.45
C ILE A 432 40.32 15.84 37.38
N ASN A 433 41.35 16.69 37.51
CA ASN A 433 41.15 17.97 38.19
C ASN A 433 40.19 18.89 37.40
N PRO A 434 39.34 19.70 38.04
CA PRO A 434 38.65 20.77 37.32
C PRO A 434 39.69 21.70 36.69
N PRO A 435 39.41 22.33 35.54
CA PRO A 435 40.23 23.45 35.09
C PRO A 435 40.25 24.50 36.20
N SER A 436 41.43 24.98 36.59
CA SER A 436 41.55 26.11 37.49
C SER A 436 40.73 27.28 36.93
N PRO A 437 39.90 27.98 37.74
CA PRO A 437 39.32 29.24 37.30
C PRO A 437 40.48 30.17 36.93
N ARG A 438 40.60 30.53 35.65
CA ARG A 438 41.51 31.60 35.27
C ARG A 438 40.92 32.88 35.87
N ASN A 439 41.61 33.47 36.84
CA ASN A 439 41.36 34.83 37.32
C ASN A 439 41.56 35.83 36.18
#